data_AF-A0A6G0YAJ3-F1
#
_entry.id   AF-A0A6G0YAJ3-F1
#
_cell.length_a   1.000
_cell.length_b   1.000
_cell.length_c   1.000
_cell.angle_alpha   90.00
_cell.angle_beta   90.00
_cell.angle_gamma   90.00
#
_symmetry.space_group_name_H-M   'P 1'
#
loop_
_entity.id
_entity.type
_entity.pdbx_description
1 polymer ?
#
loop_
_entity_poly.entity_id
_entity_poly.type
_entity_poly.pdbx_seq_one_letter_code
_entity_poly.pdbx_strand_id
1 'polypeptide(L)'
;MYGCASLDHNREISRAPLLHLWLEVPIDSGIEPSYCKDLSKMVSHTFECMSKTEPTNKEEIDKGLKYMSLYQYPTQYIQVTITNVPSYRCVTFVAEEYEEHGIMVIRMAFSHERENSYDKTQCKGLSNMLLNKNTIYDVEKQNKWPEGASYVFMTGDLPLKKSIT
;
A
#
# COMPACT_ATOMS: atom_id res chain seq x y z
N MET A 1 -1.91 12.77 1.00
CA MET A 1 -0.70 12.80 0.15
C MET A 1 -1.07 12.21 -1.20
N TYR A 2 -0.55 12.79 -2.27
CA TYR A 2 -0.67 12.25 -3.63
C TYR A 2 0.66 11.68 -4.07
N GLY A 3 0.69 10.92 -5.16
CA GLY A 3 1.94 10.34 -5.61
C GLY A 3 1.77 9.21 -6.62
N CYS A 4 2.79 8.36 -6.68
CA CYS A 4 2.88 7.23 -7.59
C CYS A 4 3.06 5.92 -6.85
N ALA A 5 2.64 4.87 -7.51
CA ALA A 5 3.02 3.53 -7.14
C ALA A 5 3.55 2.77 -8.35
N SER A 6 4.51 1.89 -8.13
CA SER A 6 4.88 0.86 -9.10
C SER A 6 5.00 -0.48 -8.39
N LEU A 7 4.70 -1.54 -9.14
CA LEU A 7 4.94 -2.90 -8.71
C LEU A 7 5.90 -3.52 -9.73
N ASP A 8 7.10 -3.87 -9.29
CA ASP A 8 8.09 -4.53 -10.15
C ASP A 8 8.65 -5.79 -9.50
N HIS A 9 9.55 -6.45 -10.22
CA HIS A 9 10.26 -7.62 -9.71
C HIS A 9 11.75 -7.50 -10.04
N ASN A 10 12.46 -6.69 -9.24
CA ASN A 10 13.90 -6.63 -9.30
C ASN A 10 14.54 -7.83 -8.54
N ARG A 11 14.89 -8.87 -9.30
CA ARG A 11 15.50 -10.11 -8.79
C ARG A 11 16.88 -9.95 -8.17
N GLU A 12 17.56 -8.81 -8.39
CA GLU A 12 18.83 -8.51 -7.76
C GLU A 12 18.65 -8.10 -6.29
N ILE A 13 17.49 -7.52 -5.96
CA ILE A 13 17.17 -7.00 -4.62
C ILE A 13 16.35 -8.02 -3.84
N SER A 14 15.32 -8.61 -4.46
CA SER A 14 14.40 -9.52 -3.79
C SER A 14 13.87 -10.60 -4.75
N ARG A 15 13.54 -11.77 -4.20
CA ARG A 15 12.79 -12.83 -4.91
C ARG A 15 11.29 -12.57 -4.97
N ALA A 16 10.79 -11.68 -4.13
CA ALA A 16 9.40 -11.25 -4.10
C ALA A 16 9.22 -9.96 -4.92
N PRO A 17 7.99 -9.67 -5.38
CA PRO A 17 7.68 -8.38 -5.99
C PRO A 17 7.94 -7.23 -5.02
N LEU A 18 8.44 -6.11 -5.55
CA LEU A 18 8.64 -4.87 -4.81
C LEU A 18 7.50 -3.90 -5.11
N LEU A 19 6.86 -3.41 -4.07
CA LEU A 19 5.94 -2.28 -4.14
C LEU A 19 6.72 -1.01 -3.81
N HIS A 20 6.76 -0.09 -4.76
CA HIS A 20 7.34 1.23 -4.56
C HIS A 20 6.23 2.27 -4.47
N LEU A 21 6.31 3.14 -3.48
CA LEU A 21 5.44 4.30 -3.31
C LEU A 21 6.28 5.56 -3.29
N TRP A 22 5.94 6.54 -4.12
CA TRP A 22 6.51 7.89 -4.06
C TRP A 22 5.41 8.85 -3.66
N LEU A 23 5.55 9.49 -2.50
CA LEU A 23 4.54 10.37 -1.93
C LEU A 23 5.01 11.82 -1.92
N GLU A 24 4.17 12.71 -2.43
CA GLU A 24 4.37 14.14 -2.35
C GLU A 24 4.16 14.62 -0.92
N VAL A 25 5.15 15.36 -0.41
CA VAL A 25 4.98 16.14 0.81
C VAL A 25 4.14 17.37 0.45
N PRO A 26 2.95 17.55 1.04
CA PRO A 26 2.16 18.75 0.79
C PRO A 26 2.89 19.95 1.41
N ILE A 27 3.63 20.69 0.59
CA ILE A 27 4.34 21.91 1.02
C ILE A 27 3.36 23.09 1.06
N ASP A 28 2.36 23.12 0.17
CA ASP A 28 1.35 24.17 0.10
C ASP A 28 0.02 23.61 -0.43
N SER A 29 -1.10 23.98 0.19
CA SER A 29 -2.42 23.43 -0.12
C SER A 29 -3.04 23.98 -1.41
N GLY A 30 -2.44 25.04 -1.99
CA GLY A 30 -2.87 25.64 -3.25
C GLY A 30 -2.16 25.11 -4.51
N ILE A 31 -1.16 24.23 -4.36
CA ILE A 31 -0.41 23.68 -5.49
C ILE A 31 -1.05 22.38 -5.95
N GLU A 32 -1.36 22.27 -7.24
CA GLU A 32 -1.84 21.02 -7.83
C GLU A 32 -0.80 19.90 -7.65
N PRO A 33 -1.20 18.70 -7.23
CA PRO A 33 -0.29 17.58 -7.12
C PRO A 33 0.36 17.26 -8.47
N SER A 34 1.66 17.01 -8.46
CA SER A 34 2.42 16.64 -9.65
C SER A 34 2.20 15.17 -10.04
N TYR A 35 1.63 14.37 -9.12
CA TYR A 35 1.37 12.94 -9.19
C TYR A 35 2.64 12.14 -9.48
N CYS A 36 2.99 12.00 -10.76
CA CYS A 36 4.10 11.19 -11.28
C CYS A 36 5.04 11.91 -12.22
N LYS A 37 5.00 13.24 -12.24
CA LYS A 37 5.84 14.05 -13.14
C LYS A 37 7.30 14.13 -12.69
N ASP A 38 7.56 14.21 -11.39
CA ASP A 38 8.91 14.36 -10.84
C ASP A 38 9.09 13.55 -9.54
N LEU A 39 9.53 12.29 -9.69
CA LEU A 39 9.76 11.38 -8.56
C LEU A 39 10.95 11.82 -7.68
N SER A 40 11.84 12.68 -8.18
CA SER A 40 13.07 13.08 -7.47
C SER A 40 12.80 13.94 -6.23
N LYS A 41 11.60 14.52 -6.13
CA LYS A 41 11.16 15.39 -5.03
C LYS A 41 10.20 14.71 -4.06
N MET A 42 9.94 13.41 -4.25
CA MET A 42 8.98 12.65 -3.46
C MET A 42 9.65 11.79 -2.41
N VAL A 43 8.92 11.51 -1.33
CA VAL A 43 9.35 10.53 -0.32
C VAL A 43 9.13 9.14 -0.89
N SER A 44 10.20 8.36 -1.02
CA SER A 44 10.10 7.00 -1.55
C SER A 44 10.06 5.95 -0.44
N HIS A 45 9.07 5.08 -0.48
CA HIS A 45 8.98 3.88 0.34
C HIS A 45 9.06 2.65 -0.56
N THR A 46 9.92 1.70 -0.20
CA THR A 46 10.03 0.42 -0.91
C THR A 46 9.64 -0.71 0.03
N PHE A 47 8.75 -1.58 -0.43
CA PHE A 47 8.26 -2.72 0.31
C PHE A 47 8.49 -4.01 -0.47
N GLU A 48 9.09 -5.00 0.17
CA GLU A 48 9.15 -6.37 -0.32
C GLU A 48 7.87 -7.13 0.08
N CYS A 49 7.18 -7.71 -0.92
CA CYS A 49 5.93 -8.46 -0.74
C CYS A 49 6.18 -9.90 -0.28
N MET A 50 6.52 -10.10 0.99
CA MET A 50 7.13 -11.34 1.50
C MET A 50 6.23 -12.58 1.47
N SER A 51 4.97 -12.49 1.90
CA SER A 51 4.08 -13.66 1.92
C SER A 51 2.62 -13.27 2.13
N LYS A 52 1.70 -14.05 1.58
CA LYS A 52 0.32 -14.10 2.06
C LYS A 52 0.34 -14.98 3.30
N THR A 53 0.57 -14.40 4.48
CA THR A 53 0.42 -15.18 5.72
C THR A 53 -1.00 -15.76 5.78
N GLU A 54 -1.12 -16.93 6.40
CA GLU A 54 -2.33 -17.72 6.57
C GLU A 54 -3.60 -16.88 6.73
N PRO A 55 -4.75 -17.39 6.23
CA PRO A 55 -6.01 -16.67 6.31
C PRO A 55 -6.27 -16.21 7.75
N THR A 56 -6.17 -14.90 7.98
CA THR A 56 -6.38 -14.32 9.32
C THR A 56 -7.85 -14.40 9.69
N ASN A 57 -8.73 -14.37 8.68
CA ASN A 57 -10.16 -14.60 8.76
C ASN A 57 -10.70 -15.11 7.42
N LYS A 58 -11.28 -16.32 7.40
CA LYS A 58 -11.82 -16.94 6.18
C LYS A 58 -13.02 -16.18 5.61
N GLU A 59 -13.89 -15.65 6.47
CA GLU A 59 -15.09 -14.92 6.04
C GLU A 59 -14.72 -13.63 5.27
N GLU A 60 -13.66 -12.95 5.68
CA GLU A 60 -13.18 -11.74 4.99
C GLU A 60 -12.55 -12.09 3.63
N ILE A 61 -11.87 -13.23 3.53
CA ILE A 61 -11.29 -13.71 2.28
C ILE A 61 -12.37 -14.11 1.28
N ASP A 62 -13.44 -14.75 1.75
CA ASP A 62 -14.60 -15.08 0.92
C ASP A 62 -15.29 -13.80 0.39
N LYS A 63 -15.15 -12.66 1.08
CA LYS A 63 -15.58 -11.33 0.64
C LYS A 63 -14.57 -10.61 -0.27
N GLY A 64 -13.49 -11.29 -0.67
CA GLY A 64 -12.48 -10.79 -1.59
C GLY A 64 -11.32 -10.02 -0.94
N LEU A 65 -11.24 -9.95 0.39
CA LEU A 65 -10.09 -9.34 1.07
C LEU A 65 -8.87 -10.26 0.96
N LYS A 66 -7.72 -9.65 0.78
CA LYS A 66 -6.43 -10.34 0.69
C LYS A 66 -5.50 -9.77 1.76
N TYR A 67 -4.62 -10.63 2.27
CA TYR A 67 -3.63 -10.28 3.30
C TYR A 67 -2.23 -10.55 2.79
N MET A 68 -1.29 -9.70 3.14
CA MET A 68 0.14 -9.92 2.90
C MET A 68 0.99 -9.31 4.02
N SER A 69 2.15 -9.91 4.27
CA SER A 69 3.22 -9.28 5.03
C SER A 69 4.10 -8.47 4.08
N LEU A 70 4.42 -7.25 4.51
CA LEU A 70 5.38 -6.38 3.84
C LEU A 70 6.63 -6.26 4.71
N TYR A 71 7.77 -6.26 4.04
CA TYR A 71 9.04 -5.83 4.62
C TYR A 71 9.41 -4.48 4.03
N GLN A 72 9.35 -3.43 4.85
CA GLN A 72 9.68 -2.07 4.46
C GLN A 72 11.18 -1.85 4.57
N TYR A 73 11.82 -1.53 3.45
CA TYR A 73 13.20 -1.05 3.44
C TYR A 73 13.27 0.38 4.03
N PRO A 74 14.42 0.79 4.57
CA PRO A 74 14.61 2.15 5.03
C PRO A 74 14.19 3.18 3.98
N THR A 75 13.38 4.14 4.40
CA THR A 75 12.90 5.22 3.54
C THR A 75 14.09 6.06 3.09
N GLN A 76 14.22 6.31 1.78
CA GLN A 76 15.18 7.26 1.27
C GLN A 76 14.54 8.66 1.28
N TYR A 77 15.09 9.57 2.09
CA TYR A 77 14.75 10.99 2.07
C TYR A 77 15.88 11.76 1.40
N ILE A 78 15.57 12.83 0.67
CA ILE A 78 16.51 13.61 -0.17
C ILE A 78 17.74 14.11 0.62
N GLN A 79 17.68 14.17 1.96
CA GLN A 79 18.73 14.80 2.77
C GLN A 79 19.02 14.14 4.13
N VAL A 80 18.41 12.99 4.47
CA VAL A 80 18.64 12.36 5.78
C VAL A 80 18.61 10.84 5.65
N THR A 81 19.68 10.18 6.07
CA THR A 81 19.69 8.75 6.39
C THR A 81 18.83 8.55 7.64
N ILE A 82 17.54 8.32 7.46
CA ILE A 82 16.64 8.00 8.58
C ILE A 82 16.84 6.53 8.96
N THR A 83 16.81 6.30 10.27
CA THR A 83 17.05 5.06 11.04
C THR A 83 17.05 3.74 10.26
N ASN A 84 18.19 3.05 10.36
CA ASN A 84 18.58 1.79 9.72
C ASN A 84 17.75 0.55 10.10
N VAL A 85 16.51 0.68 10.56
CA VAL A 85 15.72 -0.48 11.02
C VAL A 85 14.63 -0.76 10.00
N PRO A 86 14.82 -1.77 9.13
CA PRO A 86 13.73 -2.30 8.32
C PRO A 86 12.58 -2.76 9.20
N SER A 87 11.36 -2.53 8.75
CA SER A 87 10.18 -2.79 9.55
C SER A 87 9.19 -3.69 8.82
N TYR A 88 8.48 -4.51 9.59
CA TYR A 88 7.44 -5.38 9.08
C TYR A 88 6.08 -4.71 9.26
N ARG A 89 5.23 -4.85 8.25
CA ARG A 89 3.84 -4.41 8.28
C ARG A 89 2.93 -5.52 7.79
N CYS A 90 1.72 -5.59 8.35
CA CYS A 90 0.63 -6.29 7.70
C CYS A 90 -0.09 -5.35 6.74
N VAL A 91 -0.48 -5.88 5.59
CA VAL A 91 -1.39 -5.21 4.68
C VAL A 91 -2.61 -6.07 4.41
N THR A 92 -3.77 -5.43 4.51
CA THR A 92 -5.03 -5.93 3.96
C THR A 92 -5.33 -5.16 2.69
N PHE A 93 -5.81 -5.80 1.64
CA PHE A 93 -6.12 -5.12 0.39
C PHE A 93 -7.27 -5.76 -0.39
N VAL A 94 -7.88 -4.97 -1.26
CA VAL A 94 -8.87 -5.37 -2.26
C VAL A 94 -8.45 -4.77 -3.60
N ALA A 95 -8.56 -5.56 -4.67
CA ALA A 95 -8.34 -5.11 -6.04
C ALA A 95 -9.62 -5.33 -6.85
N GLU A 96 -10.07 -4.29 -7.54
CA GLU A 96 -11.31 -4.26 -8.32
C GLU A 96 -10.99 -3.79 -9.74
N GLU A 97 -11.46 -4.55 -10.72
CA GLU A 97 -11.31 -4.23 -12.13
C GLU A 97 -12.58 -3.56 -12.63
N TYR A 98 -12.44 -2.42 -13.29
CA TYR A 98 -13.52 -1.69 -13.93
C TYR A 98 -13.32 -1.79 -15.45
N GLU A 99 -13.68 -2.95 -16.02
CA GLU A 99 -13.46 -3.27 -17.44
C GLU A 99 -14.01 -2.19 -18.38
N GLU A 100 -15.19 -1.65 -18.09
CA GLU A 100 -15.84 -0.58 -18.88
C GLU A 100 -15.00 0.70 -18.98
N HIS A 101 -14.14 0.93 -18.00
CA HIS A 101 -13.31 2.15 -17.89
C HIS A 101 -11.84 1.86 -18.21
N GLY A 102 -11.48 0.60 -18.47
CA GLY A 102 -10.10 0.21 -18.73
C GLY A 102 -9.17 0.35 -17.53
N ILE A 103 -9.69 0.45 -16.30
CA ILE A 103 -8.87 0.72 -15.09
C ILE A 103 -8.99 -0.38 -14.04
N MET A 104 -7.95 -0.50 -13.23
CA MET A 104 -7.90 -1.25 -11.98
C MET A 104 -7.82 -0.27 -10.80
N VAL A 105 -8.51 -0.60 -9.72
CA VAL A 105 -8.42 0.10 -8.44
C VAL A 105 -7.92 -0.88 -7.38
N ILE A 106 -6.89 -0.46 -6.64
CA ILE A 106 -6.36 -1.23 -5.52
C ILE A 106 -6.47 -0.36 -4.26
N ARG A 107 -7.13 -0.90 -3.24
CA ARG A 107 -7.32 -0.26 -1.93
C ARG A 107 -6.58 -1.08 -0.90
N MET A 108 -5.66 -0.46 -0.18
CA MET A 108 -4.77 -1.13 0.78
C MET A 108 -4.84 -0.42 2.14
N ALA A 109 -4.86 -1.20 3.21
CA ALA A 109 -4.72 -0.74 4.58
C ALA A 109 -3.46 -1.37 5.16
N PHE A 110 -2.53 -0.53 5.62
CA PHE A 110 -1.25 -0.92 6.19
C PHE A 110 -1.33 -0.76 7.70
N SER A 111 -0.79 -1.73 8.44
CA SER A 111 -0.60 -1.60 9.88
C SER A 111 0.47 -0.56 10.22
N HIS A 112 0.55 -0.22 11.51
CA HIS A 112 1.77 0.36 12.06
C HIS A 112 2.97 -0.57 11.85
N GLU A 113 4.15 0.02 11.79
CA GLU A 113 5.42 -0.67 11.63
C GLU A 113 5.82 -1.43 12.89
N ARG A 114 6.49 -2.56 12.70
CA ARG A 114 7.07 -3.35 13.78
C ARG A 114 8.49 -3.73 13.44
N GLU A 115 9.41 -3.39 14.32
CA GLU A 115 10.81 -3.76 14.17
C GLU A 115 11.01 -5.27 14.40
N ASN A 116 12.05 -5.82 13.79
CA ASN A 116 12.58 -7.18 13.99
C ASN A 116 11.73 -8.35 13.44
N SER A 117 10.42 -8.37 13.62
CA SER A 117 9.59 -9.49 13.16
C SER A 117 8.15 -9.13 12.81
N TYR A 118 7.61 -9.87 11.84
CA TYR A 118 6.19 -9.83 11.48
C TYR A 118 5.32 -10.55 12.51
N ASP A 119 4.14 -9.99 12.79
CA ASP A 119 3.11 -10.61 13.61
C ASP A 119 1.73 -10.40 12.99
N LYS A 120 0.97 -11.50 12.83
CA LYS A 120 -0.38 -11.47 12.26
C LYS A 120 -1.36 -10.58 13.01
N THR A 121 -1.12 -10.30 14.29
CA THR A 121 -1.94 -9.38 15.08
C THR A 121 -1.89 -7.95 14.54
N GLN A 122 -0.84 -7.58 13.78
CA GLN A 122 -0.75 -6.30 13.06
C GLN A 122 -1.90 -6.12 12.05
N CYS A 123 -2.50 -7.21 11.55
CA CYS A 123 -3.62 -7.14 10.60
C CYS A 123 -4.97 -6.81 11.27
N LYS A 124 -5.05 -6.85 12.61
CA LYS A 124 -6.32 -6.79 13.33
C LYS A 124 -7.02 -5.45 13.07
N GLY A 125 -8.23 -5.52 12.53
CA GLY A 125 -9.08 -4.35 12.29
C GLY A 125 -8.76 -3.57 11.01
N LEU A 126 -7.73 -3.93 10.24
CA LEU A 126 -7.42 -3.28 8.96
C LEU A 126 -8.52 -3.48 7.92
N SER A 127 -9.20 -4.63 7.93
CA SER A 127 -10.33 -4.94 7.04
C SER A 127 -11.48 -3.93 7.16
N ASN A 128 -11.72 -3.37 8.35
CA ASN A 128 -12.75 -2.37 8.60
C ASN A 128 -12.52 -1.09 7.79
N MET A 129 -11.27 -0.79 7.42
CA MET A 129 -10.90 0.36 6.59
C MET A 129 -11.25 0.15 5.12
N LEU A 130 -11.41 -1.11 4.67
CA LEU A 130 -11.63 -1.45 3.26
C LEU A 130 -13.08 -1.80 2.93
N LEU A 131 -13.80 -2.40 3.88
CA LEU A 131 -15.18 -2.86 3.72
C LEU A 131 -16.16 -1.69 3.53
N ASN A 132 -15.82 -0.50 4.03
CA ASN A 132 -16.65 0.68 3.92
C ASN A 132 -16.15 1.61 2.80
N LYS A 133 -16.61 1.40 1.56
CA LYS A 133 -16.16 2.17 0.38
C LYS A 133 -16.33 3.69 0.50
N ASN A 134 -17.30 4.14 1.29
CA ASN A 134 -17.68 5.57 1.40
C ASN A 134 -16.99 6.31 2.56
N THR A 135 -16.07 5.70 3.31
CA THR A 135 -15.64 6.21 4.62
C THR A 135 -14.26 6.87 4.64
N ILE A 136 -13.61 7.00 3.48
CA ILE A 136 -12.27 7.61 3.39
C ILE A 136 -12.30 9.11 3.78
N TYR A 137 -13.47 9.76 3.76
CA TYR A 137 -13.63 11.18 4.12
C TYR A 137 -14.46 11.41 5.39
N ASP A 138 -14.78 10.35 6.14
CA ASP A 138 -15.58 10.43 7.37
C ASP A 138 -14.64 10.42 8.59
N VAL A 139 -14.42 11.59 9.19
CA VAL A 139 -13.51 11.80 10.33
C VAL A 139 -13.86 10.92 11.53
N GLU A 140 -15.15 10.74 11.83
CA GLU A 140 -15.57 9.92 12.98
C GLU A 140 -15.25 8.44 12.77
N LYS A 141 -15.32 7.97 11.53
CA LYS A 141 -14.94 6.60 11.18
C LYS A 141 -13.43 6.43 11.04
N GLN A 142 -12.70 7.44 10.59
CA GLN A 142 -11.23 7.46 10.60
C GLN A 142 -10.67 7.39 12.04
N ASN A 143 -11.33 8.06 13.00
CA ASN A 143 -10.95 7.97 14.42
C ASN A 143 -11.05 6.55 15.01
N LYS A 144 -11.70 5.61 14.32
CA LYS A 144 -11.80 4.20 14.70
C LYS A 144 -10.75 3.31 14.02
N TRP A 145 -9.88 3.89 13.19
CA TRP A 145 -8.81 3.12 12.55
C TRP A 145 -7.79 2.66 13.59
N PRO A 146 -7.16 1.49 13.39
CA PRO A 146 -6.07 1.06 14.26
C PRO A 146 -4.97 2.13 14.31
N GLU A 147 -4.39 2.33 15.48
CA GLU A 147 -3.33 3.32 15.67
C GLU A 147 -2.15 3.07 14.73
N GLY A 148 -1.64 4.14 14.11
CA GLY A 148 -0.53 4.07 13.15
C GLY A 148 -0.87 3.38 11.83
N ALA A 149 -2.13 2.98 11.61
CA ALA A 149 -2.56 2.44 10.33
C ALA A 149 -2.61 3.53 9.25
N SER A 150 -2.34 3.13 8.01
CA SER A 150 -2.43 4.02 6.86
C SER A 150 -3.26 3.39 5.74
N TYR A 151 -3.89 4.24 4.95
CA TYR A 151 -4.74 3.85 3.84
C TYR A 151 -4.15 4.35 2.53
N VAL A 152 -4.04 3.47 1.54
CA VAL A 152 -3.52 3.76 0.22
C VAL A 152 -4.58 3.39 -0.82
N PHE A 153 -4.91 4.36 -1.68
CA PHE A 153 -5.76 4.19 -2.85
C PHE A 153 -4.92 4.34 -4.10
N MET A 154 -4.92 3.33 -4.95
CA MET A 154 -4.19 3.32 -6.22
C MET A 154 -5.14 3.04 -7.36
N THR A 155 -4.92 3.72 -8.48
CA THR A 155 -5.59 3.47 -9.74
C THR A 155 -4.55 3.39 -10.85
N GLY A 156 -4.80 2.53 -11.83
CA GLY A 156 -3.95 2.39 -13.01
C GLY A 156 -4.71 1.67 -14.11
N ASP A 157 -4.13 1.63 -15.31
CA ASP A 157 -4.73 0.95 -16.44
C ASP A 157 -4.81 -0.57 -16.19
N LEU A 158 -5.85 -1.21 -16.75
CA LEU A 158 -5.93 -2.66 -16.75
C LEU A 158 -4.73 -3.23 -17.51
N PRO A 159 -4.08 -4.29 -16.99
CA PRO A 159 -3.02 -4.95 -17.72
C PRO A 159 -3.58 -5.48 -19.05
N LEU A 160 -2.88 -5.19 -20.15
CA LEU A 160 -3.21 -5.74 -21.45
C LEU A 160 -3.32 -7.27 -21.32
N LYS A 161 -4.48 -7.84 -21.68
CA LYS A 161 -4.66 -9.30 -21.71
C LYS A 161 -3.58 -9.87 -22.64
N LYS A 162 -2.58 -10.54 -22.08
CA LYS A 162 -1.57 -11.25 -22.89
C LYS A 162 -2.32 -12.28 -23.73
N SER A 163 -2.35 -12.09 -25.05
CA SER A 163 -2.81 -13.13 -25.96
C SER A 163 -1.85 -14.30 -25.82
N ILE A 164 -2.32 -15.39 -25.20
CA ILE A 164 -1.64 -16.67 -25.29
C ILE A 164 -1.78 -17.07 -26.76
N THR A 165 -0.70 -16.94 -27.51
CA THR A 165 -0.61 -17.36 -28.92
C THR A 165 0.22 -18.64 -28.96
#